data_AF-A0A229SL46-F1
#
_entry.id   AF-A0A229SL46-F1
#
_cell.length_a   1.000
_cell.length_b   1.000
_cell.length_c   1.000
_cell.angle_alpha   90.00
_cell.angle_beta   90.00
_cell.angle_gamma   90.00
#
_symmetry.space_group_name_H-M   'P 1'
#
loop_
_entity.id
_entity.type
_entity.pdbx_description
1 polymer ?
#
loop_
_entity_poly.entity_id
_entity_poly.type
_entity_poly.pdbx_seq_one_letter_code
_entity_poly.pdbx_strand_id
1 'polypeptide(L)'
;MTTFMQIPWNLYHSAEPEAGEILPALTGRWKRSRPVEQFDPNWSYILTGNASTVSVVAALHCGHADVPEHAWSQVLRLYCPAAWRLLTDAGISFERWNLGRCDAVLCARVAATANTELGGYAVFAVMDVPAAVAEVVATLGSVPTFT
;
A
#
# COMPACT_ATOMS: atom_id res chain seq x y z
N MET A 1 -3.56 -18.63 -4.79
CA MET A 1 -3.04 -17.30 -5.16
C MET A 1 -4.12 -16.30 -4.82
N THR A 2 -3.89 -15.42 -3.83
CA THR A 2 -4.87 -14.39 -3.45
C THR A 2 -4.73 -13.24 -4.43
N THR A 3 -5.69 -13.06 -5.32
CA THR A 3 -5.66 -11.97 -6.31
C THR A 3 -6.29 -10.72 -5.71
N PHE A 4 -5.53 -9.64 -5.63
CA PHE A 4 -6.00 -8.34 -5.15
C PHE A 4 -6.44 -7.45 -6.30
N MET A 5 -7.39 -6.55 -6.04
CA MET A 5 -7.91 -5.61 -7.03
C MET A 5 -6.85 -4.55 -7.34
N GLN A 6 -6.62 -4.29 -8.62
CA GLN A 6 -5.85 -3.13 -9.04
C GLN A 6 -6.57 -1.85 -8.61
N ILE A 7 -5.82 -0.86 -8.17
CA ILE A 7 -6.37 0.39 -7.65
C ILE A 7 -6.81 1.26 -8.84
N PRO A 8 -8.11 1.59 -8.96
CA PRO A 8 -8.57 2.46 -10.02
C PRO A 8 -7.93 3.84 -9.90
N TRP A 9 -7.47 4.42 -11.01
CA TRP A 9 -6.83 5.73 -11.02
C TRP A 9 -7.75 6.85 -10.50
N ASN A 10 -9.07 6.63 -10.56
CA ASN A 10 -10.12 7.58 -10.21
C ASN A 10 -10.85 7.19 -8.91
N LEU A 11 -10.27 6.31 -8.09
CA LEU A 11 -10.87 5.82 -6.84
C LEU A 11 -11.25 6.96 -5.88
N TYR A 12 -10.52 8.08 -5.93
CA TYR A 12 -10.77 9.28 -5.12
C TYR A 12 -12.17 9.88 -5.33
N HIS A 13 -12.87 9.63 -6.44
CA HIS A 13 -14.27 10.05 -6.62
C HIS A 13 -15.24 9.31 -5.70
N SER A 14 -14.83 8.17 -5.16
CA SER A 14 -15.59 7.39 -4.17
C SER A 14 -15.12 7.63 -2.74
N ALA A 15 -14.11 8.47 -2.53
CA ALA A 15 -13.65 8.86 -1.20
C ALA A 15 -14.65 9.84 -0.58
N GLU A 16 -14.68 9.88 0.75
CA GLU A 16 -15.52 10.86 1.45
C GLU A 16 -14.95 12.28 1.32
N PRO A 17 -15.79 13.34 1.35
CA PRO A 17 -15.33 14.71 1.16
C PRO A 17 -14.23 15.18 2.11
N GLU A 18 -14.22 14.66 3.34
CA GLU A 18 -13.23 15.00 4.38
C GLU A 18 -11.84 14.43 4.10
N ALA A 19 -11.74 13.42 3.24
CA ALA A 19 -10.50 12.74 2.88
C ALA A 19 -9.56 13.59 2.03
N GLY A 20 -10.06 14.65 1.40
CA GLY A 20 -9.25 15.50 0.54
C GLY A 20 -10.10 16.24 -0.49
N GLU A 21 -9.43 17.05 -1.30
CA GLU A 21 -10.08 17.85 -2.33
C GLU A 21 -9.70 17.34 -3.72
N ILE A 22 -10.68 17.32 -4.62
CA ILE A 22 -10.42 17.12 -6.05
C ILE A 22 -10.05 18.48 -6.64
N LEU A 23 -8.78 18.65 -6.94
CA LEU A 23 -8.26 19.87 -7.54
C LEU A 23 -8.75 20.01 -8.99
N PRO A 24 -9.02 21.24 -9.44
CA PRO A 24 -9.50 21.50 -10.79
C PRO A 24 -8.52 21.02 -11.86
N ALA A 25 -9.07 20.64 -13.00
CA ALA A 25 -8.29 20.18 -14.13
C ALA A 25 -7.21 21.18 -14.55
N LEU A 26 -5.98 20.71 -14.75
CA LEU A 26 -4.91 21.54 -15.30
C LEU A 26 -5.32 22.09 -16.67
N THR A 27 -5.36 23.41 -16.80
CA THR A 27 -5.68 24.10 -18.06
C THR A 27 -4.41 24.52 -18.82
N GLY A 28 -4.54 24.72 -20.14
CA GLY A 28 -3.46 25.26 -20.97
C GLY A 28 -2.31 24.28 -21.27
N ARG A 29 -1.07 24.79 -21.31
CA ARG A 29 0.15 24.03 -21.71
C ARG A 29 0.41 22.80 -20.82
N TRP A 30 -0.13 22.80 -19.60
CA TRP A 30 0.01 21.75 -18.59
C TRP A 30 -0.92 20.54 -18.81
N LYS A 31 -1.99 20.70 -19.61
CA LYS A 31 -2.94 19.63 -19.96
C LYS A 31 -2.32 18.48 -20.76
N ARG A 32 -1.25 18.74 -21.51
CA ARG A 32 -0.60 17.74 -22.38
C ARG A 32 0.29 16.75 -21.61
N SER A 33 0.52 16.98 -20.31
CA SER A 33 1.59 16.30 -19.57
C SER A 33 1.14 15.56 -18.31
N ARG A 34 -0.11 15.69 -17.87
CA ARG A 34 -0.59 15.18 -16.56
C ARG A 34 -2.08 14.78 -16.59
N PRO A 35 -2.53 13.92 -15.66
CA PRO A 35 -3.94 13.52 -15.53
C PRO A 35 -4.87 14.74 -15.42
N VAL A 36 -6.08 14.56 -15.94
CA VAL A 36 -7.10 15.61 -16.13
C VAL A 36 -7.66 16.12 -14.80
N GLU A 37 -7.49 15.37 -13.71
CA GLU A 37 -7.93 15.70 -12.35
C GLU A 37 -6.84 15.28 -11.36
N GLN A 38 -6.78 15.93 -10.20
CA GLN A 38 -5.80 15.68 -9.15
C GLN A 38 -6.50 15.57 -7.80
N PHE A 39 -6.06 14.65 -6.95
CA PHE A 39 -6.59 14.51 -5.59
C PHE A 39 -5.55 15.00 -4.59
N ASP A 40 -5.90 15.96 -3.74
CA ASP A 40 -5.05 16.45 -2.64
C ASP A 40 -5.55 15.86 -1.31
N PRO A 41 -4.86 14.85 -0.75
CA PRO A 41 -5.34 14.17 0.45
C PRO A 41 -5.23 15.03 1.71
N ASN A 42 -6.28 15.04 2.51
CA ASN A 42 -6.27 15.61 3.85
C ASN A 42 -5.65 14.62 4.86
N TRP A 43 -4.31 14.54 4.86
CA TRP A 43 -3.57 13.63 5.75
C TRP A 43 -3.91 13.81 7.23
N SER A 44 -4.21 15.03 7.67
CA SER A 44 -4.61 15.30 9.06
C SER A 44 -5.88 14.55 9.46
N TYR A 45 -6.84 14.40 8.53
CA TYR A 45 -8.06 13.62 8.74
C TYR A 45 -7.83 12.12 8.53
N ILE A 46 -7.14 11.74 7.45
CA ILE A 46 -6.80 10.34 7.15
C ILE A 46 -6.06 9.69 8.34
N LEU A 47 -5.14 10.40 8.97
CA LEU A 47 -4.34 9.87 10.08
C LEU A 47 -5.07 9.91 11.44
N THR A 48 -6.36 10.24 11.48
CA THR A 48 -7.19 10.08 12.68
C THR A 48 -7.69 8.66 12.90
N GLY A 49 -7.66 7.82 11.85
CA GLY A 49 -8.25 6.48 11.88
C GLY A 49 -9.75 6.44 11.60
N ASN A 50 -10.40 7.58 11.36
CA ASN A 50 -11.85 7.66 11.11
C ASN A 50 -12.23 7.60 9.62
N ALA A 51 -11.28 7.87 8.71
CA ALA A 51 -11.54 7.84 7.28
C ALA A 51 -11.93 6.44 6.79
N SER A 52 -12.69 6.37 5.70
CA SER A 52 -13.01 5.09 5.06
C SER A 52 -11.77 4.43 4.45
N THR A 53 -11.80 3.10 4.32
CA THR A 53 -10.73 2.36 3.63
C THR A 53 -10.50 2.84 2.20
N VAL A 54 -11.58 3.22 1.50
CA VAL A 54 -11.50 3.76 0.14
C VAL A 54 -10.74 5.09 0.13
N SER A 55 -11.04 5.98 1.08
CA SER A 55 -10.35 7.26 1.28
C SER A 55 -8.85 7.06 1.51
N VAL A 56 -8.47 6.10 2.36
CA VAL A 56 -7.08 5.77 2.66
C VAL A 56 -6.33 5.28 1.41
N VAL A 57 -6.93 4.34 0.66
CA VAL A 57 -6.30 3.79 -0.56
C VAL A 57 -6.18 4.86 -1.64
N ALA A 58 -7.21 5.70 -1.80
CA ALA A 58 -7.16 6.85 -2.70
C ALA A 58 -6.06 7.84 -2.32
N ALA A 59 -5.88 8.14 -1.02
CA ALA A 59 -4.82 9.01 -0.53
C ALA A 59 -3.41 8.46 -0.80
N LEU A 60 -3.22 7.14 -0.62
CA LEU A 60 -1.93 6.49 -0.82
C LEU A 60 -1.51 6.39 -2.31
N HIS A 61 -2.47 6.22 -3.22
CA HIS A 61 -2.18 5.86 -4.63
C HIS A 61 -2.64 6.86 -5.67
N CYS A 62 -3.66 7.66 -5.37
CA CYS A 62 -4.21 8.63 -6.31
C CYS A 62 -3.84 10.07 -5.96
N GLY A 63 -3.13 10.28 -4.84
CA GLY A 63 -2.67 11.59 -4.40
C GLY A 63 -1.80 12.29 -5.45
N HIS A 64 -1.97 13.61 -5.55
CA HIS A 64 -1.17 14.44 -6.44
C HIS A 64 0.29 14.56 -5.98
N ALA A 65 0.48 14.61 -4.65
CA ALA A 65 1.77 14.70 -4.00
C ALA A 65 2.22 13.34 -3.48
N ASP A 66 3.52 13.21 -3.25
CA ASP A 66 4.10 12.03 -2.61
C ASP A 66 3.49 11.83 -1.21
N VAL A 67 3.22 10.56 -0.89
CA VAL A 67 2.74 10.17 0.44
C VAL A 67 3.80 10.53 1.48
N PRO A 68 3.45 11.26 2.56
CA PRO A 68 4.37 11.53 3.65
C PRO A 68 4.92 10.22 4.22
N GLU A 69 6.23 10.13 4.46
CA GLU A 69 6.90 8.87 4.86
C GLU A 69 6.25 8.23 6.10
N HIS A 70 5.90 9.05 7.09
CA HIS A 70 5.25 8.61 8.32
C HIS A 70 3.81 8.11 8.11
N ALA A 71 3.14 8.50 7.02
CA ALA A 71 1.76 8.12 6.77
C ALA A 71 1.65 6.62 6.49
N TRP A 72 2.64 5.99 5.85
CA TRP A 72 2.62 4.55 5.57
C TRP A 72 2.54 3.71 6.85
N SER A 73 3.38 4.01 7.84
CA SER A 73 3.41 3.26 9.11
C SER A 73 2.16 3.53 9.95
N GLN A 74 1.67 4.78 9.95
CA GLN A 74 0.45 5.14 10.65
C GLN A 74 -0.79 4.51 10.03
N VAL A 75 -0.89 4.50 8.68
CA VAL A 75 -1.99 3.84 7.99
C VAL A 75 -2.02 2.35 8.32
N LEU A 76 -0.87 1.67 8.28
CA LEU A 76 -0.82 0.26 8.65
C LEU A 76 -1.29 0.05 10.10
N ARG A 77 -0.88 0.91 11.03
CA ARG A 77 -1.28 0.84 12.44
C ARG A 77 -2.76 1.09 12.67
N LEU A 78 -3.36 2.06 11.96
CA LEU A 78 -4.73 2.51 12.18
C LEU A 78 -5.76 1.69 11.40
N TYR A 79 -5.44 1.30 10.16
CA TYR A 79 -6.38 0.70 9.22
C TYR A 79 -6.13 -0.79 8.97
N CYS A 80 -4.97 -1.31 9.34
CA CYS A 80 -4.63 -2.72 9.19
C CYS A 80 -4.25 -3.35 10.55
N PRO A 81 -5.16 -3.37 11.53
CA PRO A 81 -4.84 -3.79 12.89
C PRO A 81 -4.32 -5.24 12.97
N ALA A 82 -4.82 -6.15 12.12
CA ALA A 82 -4.31 -7.51 12.09
C ALA A 82 -2.89 -7.57 11.51
N ALA A 83 -2.63 -6.87 10.40
CA ALA A 83 -1.30 -6.78 9.81
C ALA A 83 -0.29 -6.12 10.77
N TRP A 84 -0.69 -5.05 11.47
CA TRP A 84 0.13 -4.42 12.49
C TRP A 84 0.46 -5.37 13.63
N ARG A 85 -0.53 -6.12 14.12
CA ARG A 85 -0.31 -7.13 15.17
C ARG A 85 0.68 -8.21 14.73
N LEU A 86 0.62 -8.64 13.47
CA LEU A 86 1.58 -9.60 12.91
C LEU A 86 3.03 -9.10 13.02
N LEU A 87 3.26 -7.81 12.79
CA LEU A 87 4.58 -7.20 12.93
C LEU A 87 5.01 -7.12 14.40
N THR A 88 4.12 -6.65 15.28
CA THR A 88 4.44 -6.48 16.71
C THR A 88 4.69 -7.82 17.40
N ASP A 89 3.90 -8.84 17.09
CA ASP A 89 4.04 -10.19 17.67
C ASP A 89 5.37 -10.83 17.23
N ALA A 90 5.86 -10.49 16.04
CA ALA A 90 7.16 -10.94 15.52
C ALA A 90 8.33 -10.05 16.00
N GLY A 91 8.08 -8.97 16.73
CA GLY A 91 9.11 -8.01 17.15
C GLY A 91 9.77 -7.27 15.97
N ILE A 92 9.07 -7.14 14.84
CA ILE A 92 9.57 -6.48 13.63
C ILE A 92 8.98 -5.07 13.53
N SER A 93 9.83 -4.07 13.28
CA SER A 93 9.36 -2.70 13.04
C SER A 93 8.83 -2.55 11.61
N PHE A 94 7.98 -1.54 11.40
CA PHE A 94 7.47 -1.20 10.08
C PHE A 94 8.59 -0.98 9.06
N GLU A 95 9.64 -0.23 9.41
CA GLU A 95 10.74 0.13 8.51
C GLU A 95 11.50 -1.12 8.05
N ARG A 96 11.73 -2.07 8.97
CA ARG A 96 12.38 -3.34 8.63
C ARG A 96 11.52 -4.15 7.66
N TRP A 97 10.21 -4.21 7.89
CA TRP A 97 9.29 -4.90 6.99
C TRP A 97 9.21 -4.22 5.62
N ASN A 98 9.07 -2.89 5.58
CA ASN A 98 8.96 -2.09 4.36
C ASN A 98 10.22 -2.21 3.48
N LEU A 99 11.39 -2.36 4.09
CA LEU A 99 12.66 -2.60 3.39
C LEU A 99 12.91 -4.09 3.05
N GLY A 100 11.97 -4.99 3.30
CA GLY A 100 12.13 -6.42 3.05
C GLY A 100 13.16 -7.10 3.97
N ARG A 101 13.50 -6.49 5.11
CA ARG A 101 14.47 -7.01 6.09
C ARG A 101 13.81 -7.88 7.16
N CYS A 102 12.92 -8.78 6.71
CA CYS A 102 12.23 -9.79 7.49
C CYS A 102 12.19 -11.14 6.75
N ASP A 103 11.78 -12.19 7.46
CA ASP A 103 11.44 -13.48 6.85
C ASP A 103 10.43 -13.30 5.71
N ALA A 104 10.70 -13.90 4.55
CA ALA A 104 9.91 -13.69 3.33
C ALA A 104 8.45 -14.12 3.49
N VAL A 105 8.18 -15.19 4.26
CA VAL A 105 6.83 -15.67 4.54
C VAL A 105 6.09 -14.68 5.43
N LEU A 106 6.75 -14.15 6.46
CA LEU A 106 6.20 -13.06 7.27
C LEU A 106 5.93 -11.81 6.42
N CYS A 107 6.88 -11.37 5.60
CA CYS A 107 6.71 -10.17 4.79
C CYS A 107 5.50 -10.32 3.82
N ALA A 108 5.37 -11.49 3.17
CA ALA A 108 4.22 -11.80 2.31
C ALA A 108 2.89 -11.88 3.08
N ARG A 109 2.90 -12.50 4.27
CA ARG A 109 1.69 -12.61 5.12
C ARG A 109 1.20 -11.25 5.59
N VAL A 110 2.09 -10.38 6.03
CA VAL A 110 1.75 -9.01 6.45
C VAL A 110 1.19 -8.23 5.27
N ALA A 111 1.83 -8.26 4.10
CA ALA A 111 1.34 -7.55 2.91
C ALA A 111 -0.04 -8.05 2.46
N ALA A 112 -0.25 -9.37 2.42
CA ALA A 112 -1.54 -9.94 2.05
C ALA A 112 -2.65 -9.58 3.05
N THR A 113 -2.34 -9.63 4.36
CA THR A 113 -3.29 -9.24 5.42
C THR A 113 -3.65 -7.77 5.30
N ALA A 114 -2.66 -6.90 5.13
CA ALA A 114 -2.87 -5.46 4.99
C ALA A 114 -3.73 -5.14 3.76
N ASN A 115 -3.46 -5.76 2.60
CA ASN A 115 -4.27 -5.55 1.41
C ASN A 115 -5.72 -6.02 1.59
N THR A 116 -5.95 -7.11 2.32
CA THR A 116 -7.32 -7.56 2.67
C THR A 116 -8.02 -6.54 3.57
N GLU A 117 -7.35 -6.03 4.61
CA GLU A 117 -7.90 -4.99 5.50
C GLU A 117 -8.12 -3.66 4.76
N LEU A 118 -7.30 -3.38 3.74
CA LEU A 118 -7.45 -2.26 2.82
C LEU A 118 -8.45 -2.56 1.69
N GLY A 119 -9.53 -3.29 1.99
CA GLY A 119 -10.64 -3.50 1.05
C GLY A 119 -10.32 -4.42 -0.13
N GLY A 120 -9.23 -5.19 -0.05
CA GLY A 120 -8.79 -6.09 -1.12
C GLY A 120 -8.01 -5.40 -2.24
N TYR A 121 -7.60 -4.15 -2.05
CA TYR A 121 -6.78 -3.43 -3.01
C TYR A 121 -5.30 -3.83 -2.93
N ALA A 122 -4.63 -3.87 -4.09
CA ALA A 122 -3.22 -4.21 -4.21
C ALA A 122 -2.30 -3.03 -3.81
N VAL A 123 -2.37 -2.62 -2.53
CA VAL A 123 -1.61 -1.48 -1.98
C VAL A 123 -0.14 -1.86 -1.74
N PHE A 124 0.08 -2.95 -1.02
CA PHE A 124 1.39 -3.49 -0.72
C PHE A 124 1.73 -4.64 -1.66
N ALA A 125 2.99 -4.70 -2.10
CA ALA A 125 3.48 -5.80 -2.92
C ALA A 125 3.46 -7.11 -2.12
N VAL A 126 2.77 -8.12 -2.65
CA VAL A 126 2.73 -9.47 -2.07
C VAL A 126 3.70 -10.35 -2.83
N MET A 127 4.75 -10.83 -2.16
CA MET A 127 5.67 -11.80 -2.74
C MET A 127 5.01 -13.19 -2.80
N ASP A 128 4.98 -13.81 -3.97
CA ASP A 128 4.64 -15.23 -4.12
C ASP A 128 5.90 -16.06 -3.79
N VAL A 129 6.10 -16.33 -2.50
CA VAL A 129 7.29 -17.02 -2.00
C VAL A 129 7.46 -18.41 -2.64
N PRO A 130 6.41 -19.26 -2.78
CA PRO A 130 6.53 -20.52 -3.53
C PRO A 130 6.99 -20.35 -4.97
N ALA A 131 6.43 -19.39 -5.72
CA ALA A 131 6.83 -19.15 -7.10
C ALA A 131 8.28 -18.62 -7.20
N ALA A 132 8.68 -17.71 -6.31
CA ALA A 132 10.03 -17.19 -6.25
C ALA A 132 11.06 -18.29 -5.90
N VAL A 133 10.72 -19.19 -4.97
CA VAL A 133 11.56 -20.36 -4.66
C VAL A 133 11.67 -21.29 -5.86
N ALA A 134 10.57 -21.57 -6.56
CA ALA A 134 10.58 -22.40 -7.76
C ALA A 134 11.44 -21.78 -8.87
N GLU A 135 11.38 -20.47 -9.08
CA GLU A 135 12.21 -19.74 -10.05
C GLU A 135 13.69 -19.79 -9.67
N VAL A 136 14.02 -19.58 -8.39
CA VAL A 136 15.40 -19.69 -7.87
C VAL A 136 15.93 -21.11 -8.05
N VAL A 137 15.14 -22.14 -7.73
CA VAL A 137 15.53 -23.54 -7.94
C VAL A 137 15.67 -23.88 -9.43
N ALA A 138 14.77 -23.39 -10.28
CA ALA A 138 14.88 -23.59 -11.73
C ALA A 138 16.14 -22.93 -12.31
N THR A 139 16.55 -21.79 -11.75
CA THR A 139 17.71 -21.04 -12.21
C THR A 139 19.03 -21.57 -11.65
N LEU A 140 19.07 -21.95 -10.37
CA LEU A 140 20.30 -22.30 -9.63
C LEU A 140 20.43 -23.80 -9.32
N GLY A 141 19.42 -24.61 -9.66
CA GLY A 141 19.36 -26.05 -9.37
C GLY A 141 19.09 -26.39 -7.90
N SER A 142 19.24 -25.43 -6.98
CA SER A 142 18.90 -25.56 -5.55
C SER A 142 18.68 -24.18 -4.92
N VAL A 143 18.09 -24.16 -3.71
CA VAL A 143 17.98 -22.91 -2.94
C VAL A 143 19.35 -22.61 -2.32
N PRO A 144 19.98 -21.47 -2.63
CA PRO A 144 21.29 -21.14 -2.07
C PRO A 144 21.20 -21.00 -0.55
N THR A 145 22.07 -21.71 0.16
CA THR A 145 22.24 -21.60 1.60
C THR A 145 23.45 -20.71 1.86
N PHE A 146 23.23 -19.54 2.46
CA PHE A 146 24.29 -18.65 2.88
C PHE A 146 24.53 -18.87 4.37
N THR A 147 25.67 -19.48 4.72
CA THR A 147 26.18 -19.61 6.10
C THR A 147 27.10 -18.46 6.45
#